data_AF-A0A7S1R0K3-F1
#
_entry.id   AF-A0A7S1R0K3-F1
#
_cell.length_a   1.000
_cell.length_b   1.000
_cell.length_c   1.000
_cell.angle_alpha   90.00
_cell.angle_beta   90.00
_cell.angle_gamma   90.00
#
_symmetry.space_group_name_H-M   'P 1'
#
loop_
_entity.id
_entity.type
_entity.pdbx_description
1 polymer ?
#
loop_
_entity_poly.entity_id
_entity_poly.type
_entity_poly.pdbx_seq_one_letter_code
_entity_poly.pdbx_strand_id
1 'polypeptide(L)'
;IRGRWRRRKTALANAQDYNRDDRVAEDQFGGQWMAKDDLGNTLAVIEGDTVLWTGGETPGEVSKMVSKSVNKFSISLGGKIYSCYSAGDQLVWDDGDVWVRAHPM
;
A
#
# COMPACT_ATOMS: atom_id res chain seq x y z
N ILE A 1 -5.10 -48.17 21.21
CA ILE A 1 -4.26 -47.75 22.36
C ILE A 1 -3.23 -46.73 21.87
N ARG A 2 -3.33 -45.47 22.35
CA ARG A 2 -2.25 -44.50 22.67
C ARG A 2 -1.11 -44.36 21.62
N GLY A 3 -0.98 -43.28 20.85
CA GLY A 3 -0.88 -41.89 21.26
C GLY A 3 0.58 -41.54 21.63
N ARG A 4 1.29 -40.71 20.85
CA ARG A 4 2.42 -39.89 21.34
C ARG A 4 2.85 -38.78 20.38
N TRP A 5 2.11 -37.68 20.38
CA TRP A 5 2.64 -36.38 19.99
C TRP A 5 3.59 -35.90 21.09
N ARG A 6 4.87 -35.68 20.77
CA ARG A 6 5.82 -35.04 21.70
C ARG A 6 5.91 -33.55 21.41
N ARG A 7 5.80 -32.77 22.49
CA ARG A 7 5.81 -31.32 22.56
C ARG A 7 7.25 -30.76 22.68
N ARG A 8 7.39 -29.54 22.13
CA ARG A 8 8.11 -28.35 22.67
C ARG A 8 9.64 -28.27 22.56
N LYS A 9 10.12 -27.25 21.85
CA LYS A 9 10.56 -25.91 22.33
C LYS A 9 11.88 -25.43 21.68
N THR A 10 11.77 -24.23 21.10
CA THR A 10 12.79 -23.18 21.03
C THR A 10 13.93 -23.34 20.01
N ALA A 11 13.80 -22.58 18.91
CA ALA A 11 14.86 -21.68 18.48
C ALA A 11 14.20 -20.34 18.12
N LEU A 12 14.27 -19.39 19.05
CA LEU A 12 14.13 -17.96 18.76
C LEU A 12 15.34 -17.58 17.91
N ALA A 13 15.21 -17.69 16.59
CA ALA A 13 16.17 -17.14 15.65
C ALA A 13 15.51 -15.95 14.96
N ASN A 14 15.84 -14.76 15.46
CA ASN A 14 15.78 -13.45 14.79
C ASN A 14 14.55 -13.15 13.93
N ALA A 15 13.55 -12.53 14.55
CA ALA A 15 12.43 -11.85 13.88
C ALA A 15 12.84 -10.53 13.16
N GLN A 16 14.09 -10.42 12.68
CA GLN A 16 14.60 -9.22 12.01
C GLN A 16 14.70 -9.35 10.48
N ASP A 17 14.42 -10.54 9.93
CA ASP A 17 14.44 -10.81 8.49
C ASP A 17 13.05 -10.67 7.83
N TYR A 18 12.04 -10.19 8.57
CA TYR A 18 10.75 -9.81 7.98
C TYR A 18 10.96 -8.57 7.10
N ASN A 19 11.19 -8.86 5.83
CA ASN A 19 10.78 -8.07 4.67
C ASN A 19 11.42 -6.67 4.55
N ARG A 20 12.66 -6.65 4.02
CA ARG A 20 13.26 -5.41 3.49
C ARG A 20 12.39 -4.76 2.41
N ASP A 21 11.69 -5.56 1.60
CA ASP A 21 10.80 -5.05 0.54
C ASP A 21 9.56 -4.34 1.09
N ASP A 22 8.94 -4.83 2.18
CA ASP A 22 7.76 -4.16 2.76
C ASP A 22 8.11 -2.78 3.32
N ARG A 23 9.29 -2.64 3.96
CA ARG A 23 9.74 -1.34 4.49
C ARG A 23 10.06 -0.33 3.39
N VAL A 24 10.53 -0.78 2.24
CA VAL A 24 10.75 0.11 1.08
C VAL A 24 9.42 0.59 0.52
N ALA A 25 8.40 -0.28 0.47
CA ALA A 25 7.06 0.11 0.05
C ALA A 25 6.42 1.13 1.01
N GLU A 26 6.57 0.95 2.33
CA GLU A 26 6.12 1.93 3.33
C GLU A 26 6.79 3.29 3.17
N ASP A 27 8.11 3.34 2.92
CA ASP A 27 8.83 4.63 2.83
C ASP A 27 8.53 5.36 1.52
N GLN A 28 8.37 4.61 0.42
CA GLN A 28 8.20 5.17 -0.91
C GLN A 28 6.76 5.59 -1.23
N PHE A 29 5.78 4.76 -0.85
CA PHE A 29 4.38 5.00 -1.14
C PHE A 29 3.60 5.42 0.10
N GLY A 30 4.12 5.22 1.30
CA GLY A 30 3.40 5.54 2.52
C GLY A 30 3.11 7.03 2.67
N GLY A 31 1.99 7.30 3.34
CA GLY A 31 1.54 8.64 3.66
C GLY A 31 0.20 9.00 3.03
N GLN A 32 -0.14 10.29 3.11
CA GLN A 32 -1.38 10.83 2.59
C GLN A 32 -1.17 11.35 1.17
N TRP A 33 -2.09 11.01 0.29
CA TRP A 33 -2.05 11.36 -1.13
C TRP A 33 -3.36 12.00 -1.55
N MET A 34 -3.25 12.93 -2.50
CA MET A 34 -4.40 13.58 -3.12
C MET A 34 -4.24 13.60 -4.63
N ALA A 35 -5.33 13.41 -5.36
CA ALA A 35 -5.32 13.61 -6.80
C ALA A 35 -5.07 15.11 -7.11
N LYS A 36 -4.15 15.37 -8.04
CA LYS A 36 -3.72 16.73 -8.39
C LYS A 36 -4.81 17.49 -9.15
N ASP A 37 -5.52 16.79 -10.04
CA ASP A 37 -6.43 17.42 -11.01
C ASP A 37 -7.87 17.54 -10.51
N ASP A 38 -8.22 16.92 -9.37
CA ASP A 38 -9.58 16.98 -8.80
C ASP A 38 -9.72 17.97 -7.63
N LEU A 39 -8.75 18.88 -7.47
CA LEU A 39 -8.68 19.86 -6.39
C LEU A 39 -8.60 19.23 -4.98
N GLY A 40 -8.11 18.00 -4.87
CA GLY A 40 -7.97 17.28 -3.61
C GLY A 40 -9.28 16.66 -3.11
N ASN A 41 -10.22 16.38 -4.01
CA ASN A 41 -11.44 15.67 -3.68
C ASN A 41 -11.14 14.18 -3.37
N THR A 42 -10.28 13.56 -4.17
CA THR A 42 -9.79 12.20 -3.98
C THR A 42 -8.62 12.23 -3.03
N LEU A 43 -8.81 11.63 -1.86
CA LEU A 43 -7.82 11.52 -0.81
C LEU A 43 -7.64 10.04 -0.48
N ALA A 44 -6.38 9.65 -0.25
CA ALA A 44 -6.05 8.31 0.16
C ALA A 44 -4.89 8.31 1.18
N VAL A 45 -4.90 7.33 2.06
CA VAL A 45 -3.78 7.04 2.97
C VAL A 45 -3.22 5.68 2.58
N ILE A 46 -1.92 5.64 2.29
CA ILE A 46 -1.21 4.40 2.02
C ILE A 46 -0.43 4.01 3.27
N GLU A 47 -0.67 2.79 3.76
CA GLU A 47 0.01 2.20 4.92
C GLU A 47 0.31 0.72 4.61
N GLY A 48 1.59 0.34 4.63
CA GLY A 48 2.02 -1.02 4.29
C GLY A 48 1.63 -1.43 2.87
N ASP A 49 0.81 -2.47 2.76
CA ASP A 49 0.28 -3.00 1.50
C ASP A 49 -1.16 -2.54 1.20
N THR A 50 -1.63 -1.49 1.88
CA THR A 50 -3.03 -1.09 1.87
C THR A 50 -3.21 0.39 1.49
N VAL A 51 -4.26 0.67 0.72
CA VAL A 51 -4.74 2.01 0.38
C VAL A 51 -6.11 2.22 1.02
N LEU A 52 -6.21 3.14 1.97
CA LEU A 52 -7.47 3.60 2.56
C LEU A 52 -7.94 4.85 1.85
N TRP A 53 -9.10 4.78 1.19
CA TRP A 53 -9.72 5.92 0.53
C TRP A 53 -10.40 6.81 1.56
N THR A 54 -9.95 8.04 1.73
CA THR A 54 -10.48 8.99 2.72
C THR A 54 -11.30 10.14 2.10
N GLY A 55 -11.30 10.25 0.77
CA GLY A 55 -12.09 11.19 -0.01
C GLY A 55 -12.50 10.57 -1.36
N GLY A 56 -13.16 11.37 -2.20
CA GLY A 56 -13.62 10.96 -3.53
C GLY A 56 -14.98 10.26 -3.50
N GLU A 57 -15.21 9.38 -4.48
CA GLU A 57 -16.50 8.70 -4.67
C GLU A 57 -16.73 7.54 -3.69
N THR A 58 -15.66 6.96 -3.11
CA THR A 58 -15.73 5.77 -2.26
C THR A 58 -14.98 5.93 -0.92
N PRO A 59 -15.31 6.96 -0.11
CA PRO A 59 -14.67 7.16 1.18
C PRO A 59 -14.92 5.98 2.14
N GLY A 60 -13.86 5.51 2.79
CA GLY A 60 -13.86 4.36 3.69
C GLY A 60 -13.58 3.02 3.00
N GLU A 61 -13.46 2.98 1.67
CA GLU A 61 -13.04 1.78 0.96
C GLU A 61 -11.56 1.46 1.26
N VAL A 62 -11.20 0.19 1.24
CA VAL A 62 -9.84 -0.29 1.46
C VAL A 62 -9.42 -1.17 0.29
N SER A 63 -8.38 -0.76 -0.43
CA SER A 63 -7.82 -1.52 -1.54
C SER A 63 -6.48 -2.13 -1.13
N LYS A 64 -6.25 -3.40 -1.51
CA LYS A 64 -4.95 -4.05 -1.35
C LYS A 64 -4.02 -3.71 -2.51
N MET A 65 -2.79 -3.36 -2.18
CA MET A 65 -1.70 -3.18 -3.12
C MET A 65 -1.07 -4.52 -3.48
N VAL A 66 -0.74 -4.64 -4.76
CA VAL A 66 0.08 -5.72 -5.27
C VAL A 66 1.34 -5.10 -5.86
N SER A 67 2.47 -5.27 -5.16
CA SER A 67 3.76 -4.79 -5.65
C SER A 67 4.10 -5.43 -6.99
N LYS A 68 4.55 -4.62 -7.95
CA LYS A 68 4.96 -5.06 -9.29
C LYS A 68 6.46 -4.92 -9.50
N SER A 69 7.07 -3.91 -8.89
CA SER A 69 8.51 -3.65 -8.88
C SER A 69 8.82 -2.62 -7.80
N VAL A 70 10.10 -2.29 -7.59
CA VAL A 70 10.54 -1.34 -6.55
C VAL A 70 9.72 -0.04 -6.53
N ASN A 71 9.39 0.53 -7.68
CA ASN A 71 8.69 1.81 -7.79
C ASN A 71 7.29 1.70 -8.42
N LYS A 72 6.68 0.51 -8.44
CA LYS A 72 5.35 0.28 -9.04
C LYS A 72 4.49 -0.67 -8.22
N PHE A 73 3.22 -0.32 -8.09
CA PHE A 73 2.21 -1.22 -7.54
C PHE A 73 0.91 -1.12 -8.35
N SER A 74 -0.01 -2.04 -8.07
CA SER A 74 -1.37 -1.99 -8.60
C SER A 74 -2.39 -2.23 -7.50
N ILE A 75 -3.59 -1.69 -7.65
CA ILE A 75 -4.73 -1.92 -6.77
C ILE A 75 -5.94 -2.41 -7.58
N SER A 76 -6.89 -3.01 -6.88
CA SER A 76 -8.23 -3.28 -7.41
C SER A 76 -9.23 -2.31 -6.77
N LEU A 77 -9.94 -1.55 -7.59
CA LEU A 77 -10.99 -0.62 -7.17
C LEU A 77 -12.19 -0.77 -8.11
N GLY A 78 -13.39 -0.99 -7.56
CA GLY A 78 -14.61 -1.13 -8.38
C GLY A 78 -14.54 -2.24 -9.44
N GLY A 79 -13.77 -3.30 -9.20
CA GLY A 79 -13.57 -4.41 -10.15
C GLY A 79 -12.61 -4.11 -11.31
N LYS A 80 -11.99 -2.93 -11.32
CA LYS A 80 -10.92 -2.57 -12.26
C LYS A 80 -9.57 -2.60 -11.55
N ILE A 81 -8.53 -2.94 -12.31
CA ILE A 81 -7.15 -2.87 -11.84
C ILE A 81 -6.57 -1.55 -12.33
N TYR A 82 -6.04 -0.78 -11.38
CA TYR A 82 -5.28 0.44 -11.65
C TYR A 82 -3.83 0.21 -11.25
N SER A 83 -2.90 0.68 -12.07
CA SER A 83 -1.47 0.53 -11.82
C SER A 83 -0.81 1.89 -11.78
N CYS A 84 0.12 2.09 -10.85
CA CYS A 84 0.87 3.34 -10.79
C CYS A 84 2.36 3.11 -10.61
N TYR A 85 3.12 4.17 -10.84
CA TYR A 85 4.53 4.23 -10.53
C TYR A 85 4.87 5.50 -9.76
N SER A 86 5.83 5.42 -8.84
CA SER A 86 6.33 6.61 -8.17
C SER A 86 7.33 7.35 -9.06
N ALA A 87 7.21 8.67 -9.12
CA ALA A 87 8.12 9.59 -9.78
C ALA A 87 8.49 10.73 -8.82
N GLY A 88 9.39 10.46 -7.87
CA GLY A 88 9.70 11.38 -6.77
C GLY A 88 8.54 11.45 -5.78
N ASP A 89 8.04 12.67 -5.51
CA ASP A 89 6.91 12.93 -4.61
C ASP A 89 5.52 12.79 -5.28
N GLN A 90 5.45 12.06 -6.38
CA GLN A 90 4.24 11.85 -7.17
C GLN A 90 4.00 10.36 -7.43
N LEU A 91 2.74 9.97 -7.48
CA LEU A 91 2.29 8.70 -8.06
C LEU A 91 1.60 9.00 -9.38
N VAL A 92 2.01 8.34 -10.45
CA VAL A 92 1.41 8.47 -11.77
C VAL A 92 0.66 7.20 -12.09
N TRP A 93 -0.66 7.32 -12.25
CA TRP A 93 -1.59 6.23 -12.53
C TRP A 93 -1.74 6.00 -14.04
N ASP A 94 -2.16 4.79 -14.40
CA ASP A 94 -2.29 4.35 -15.79
C ASP A 94 -3.51 4.91 -16.53
N ASP A 95 -4.50 5.43 -15.80
CA ASP A 95 -5.62 6.21 -16.33
C ASP A 95 -5.27 7.67 -16.62
N GLY A 96 -4.08 8.11 -16.23
CA GLY A 96 -3.58 9.47 -16.42
C GLY A 96 -3.63 10.34 -15.16
N ASP A 97 -4.23 9.85 -14.06
CA ASP A 97 -4.26 10.59 -12.81
C ASP A 97 -2.86 10.72 -12.19
N VAL A 98 -2.59 11.88 -11.62
CA VAL A 98 -1.36 12.14 -10.87
C VAL A 98 -1.72 12.47 -9.45
N TRP A 99 -1.17 11.70 -8.50
CA TRP A 99 -1.34 11.97 -7.09
C TRP A 99 -0.09 12.62 -6.52
N VAL A 100 -0.30 13.61 -5.66
CA VAL A 100 0.75 14.32 -4.93
C VAL A 100 0.59 14.07 -3.43
N ARG A 101 1.67 14.19 -2.67
CA ARG A 101 1.59 14.12 -1.21
C ARG A 101 0.66 15.22 -0.67
N ALA A 102 -0.33 14.84 0.12
CA ALA A 102 -1.14 15.78 0.87
C ALA A 102 -0.28 16.27 2.05
N HIS A 103 0.33 17.45 1.90
CA HIS A 103 1.02 18.08 3.02
C HIS A 103 -0.01 18.39 4.14
N PRO A 104 0.33 18.16 5.42
CA PRO A 104 -0.48 18.69 6.49
C PRO A 104 -0.48 20.21 6.37
N MET A 105 -1.67 20.79 6.21
CA MET A 105 -1.89 22.24 6.38
C MET A 105 -1.66 22.65 7.83
#